data_AF-A0AA85EUG9-F1
#
_entry.id   AF-A0AA85EUG9-F1
#
_cell.length_a   1.000
_cell.length_b   1.000
_cell.length_c   1.000
_cell.angle_alpha   90.00
_cell.angle_beta   90.00
_cell.angle_gamma   90.00
#
_symmetry.space_group_name_H-M   'P 1'
#
loop_
_entity.id
_entity.type
_entity.pdbx_description
1 polymer ?
#
loop_
_entity_poly.entity_id
_entity_poly.type
_entity_poly.pdbx_seq_one_letter_code
_entity_poly.pdbx_strand_id
1 'polypeptide(L)'
;MLRTLYCSLSTMNNQLKISHLRVPYRKSNDIFDIINLKHKDPLLLFKSWFEEAIKCENVFEPNAMALATCNKQCIPSVRFVLLKELDENGFHFFTNYNSRKGQELDDNPYASLVFYWEPLKRQVRVEGVVSRASEVENEEYFQSRPKASQISATVSSQSEPIPCREFVFDCTKALFI
;
A
#
# COMPACT_ATOMS: atom_id res chain seq x y z
N MET A 1 -6.13 -30.48 5.04
CA MET A 1 -5.09 -31.03 4.13
C MET A 1 -4.36 -29.85 3.50
N LEU A 2 -3.05 -29.70 3.72
CA LEU A 2 -2.25 -28.62 3.12
C LEU A 2 -1.85 -29.03 1.69
N ARG A 3 -1.89 -28.08 0.74
CA ARG A 3 -1.45 -28.28 -0.65
C ARG A 3 -0.40 -27.22 -0.99
N THR A 4 0.65 -27.61 -1.70
CA THR A 4 1.73 -26.71 -2.13
C THR A 4 1.36 -26.04 -3.45
N LEU A 5 1.54 -24.72 -3.53
CA LEU A 5 1.45 -23.94 -4.77
C LEU A 5 2.84 -23.40 -5.10
N TYR A 6 3.19 -23.34 -6.39
CA TYR A 6 4.46 -22.80 -6.87
C TYR A 6 4.21 -21.58 -7.74
N CYS A 7 4.92 -20.49 -7.47
CA CYS A 7 5.06 -19.37 -8.40
C CYS A 7 6.40 -19.54 -9.13
N SER A 8 6.36 -19.92 -10.41
CA SER A 8 7.58 -20.23 -11.16
C SER A 8 8.31 -18.95 -11.59
N LEU A 9 9.47 -18.70 -10.98
CA LEU A 9 10.54 -17.88 -11.57
C LEU A 9 11.64 -18.85 -12.01
N SER A 10 12.30 -18.56 -13.14
CA SER A 10 13.29 -19.42 -13.82
C SER A 10 14.14 -20.29 -12.88
N THR A 11 14.33 -21.56 -13.27
CA THR A 11 15.09 -22.64 -12.59
C THR A 11 16.16 -22.16 -11.61
N MET A 12 15.81 -22.08 -10.32
CA MET A 12 16.78 -22.07 -9.24
C MET A 12 17.19 -23.50 -8.91
N ASN A 13 18.48 -23.81 -9.06
CA ASN A 13 19.05 -25.14 -8.82
C ASN A 13 19.31 -25.46 -7.34
N ASN A 14 18.94 -24.59 -6.39
CA ASN A 14 19.15 -24.81 -4.96
C ASN A 14 17.87 -24.64 -4.16
N GLN A 15 17.50 -25.67 -3.40
CA GLN A 15 16.29 -25.69 -2.58
C GLN A 15 16.59 -25.13 -1.18
N LEU A 16 16.00 -23.98 -0.84
CA LEU A 16 16.03 -23.42 0.52
C LEU A 16 14.84 -23.97 1.34
N LYS A 17 15.11 -24.71 2.43
CA LYS A 17 14.07 -25.24 3.34
C LYS A 17 13.86 -24.31 4.53
N ILE A 18 12.77 -23.53 4.51
CA ILE A 18 12.47 -22.50 5.52
C ILE A 18 11.25 -22.81 6.40
N SER A 19 10.72 -24.03 6.36
CA SER A 19 9.51 -24.41 7.13
C SER A 19 9.65 -24.24 8.65
N HIS A 20 10.88 -24.22 9.17
CA HIS A 20 11.21 -24.03 10.58
C HIS A 20 11.09 -22.58 11.06
N LEU A 21 10.98 -21.60 10.15
CA LEU A 21 10.88 -20.16 10.51
C LEU A 21 9.48 -19.76 11.02
N ARG A 22 8.51 -20.68 11.06
CA ARG A 22 7.15 -20.38 11.51
C ARG A 22 7.14 -20.03 13.00
N VAL A 23 6.84 -18.77 13.31
CA VAL A 23 6.57 -18.30 14.66
C VAL A 23 5.09 -18.47 15.00
N PRO A 24 4.72 -18.98 16.19
CA PRO A 24 3.32 -19.03 16.61
C PRO A 24 2.79 -17.61 16.90
N TYR A 25 1.76 -17.19 16.16
CA TYR A 25 1.20 -15.84 16.29
C TYR A 25 0.39 -15.64 17.59
N ARG A 26 -0.41 -16.63 18.03
CA ARG A 26 -1.28 -16.51 19.22
C ARG A 26 -1.12 -17.69 20.17
N LYS A 27 -1.23 -17.41 21.47
CA LYS A 27 -1.39 -18.43 22.53
C LYS A 27 -2.89 -18.69 22.71
N SER A 28 -3.28 -19.82 23.30
CA SER A 28 -4.69 -20.19 23.54
C SER A 28 -5.51 -19.12 24.27
N ASN A 29 -4.85 -18.26 25.04
CA ASN A 29 -5.50 -17.22 25.85
C ASN A 29 -5.57 -15.85 25.14
N ASP A 30 -5.14 -15.78 23.88
CA ASP A 30 -5.07 -14.56 23.05
C ASP A 30 -6.00 -14.70 21.83
N ILE A 31 -7.21 -15.23 22.07
CA ILE A 31 -8.23 -15.39 21.03
C ILE A 31 -8.99 -14.07 20.91
N PHE A 32 -8.93 -13.48 19.72
CA PHE A 32 -9.79 -12.35 19.35
C PHE A 32 -11.10 -12.89 18.78
N ASP A 33 -12.21 -12.62 19.47
CA ASP A 33 -13.56 -13.05 19.11
C ASP A 33 -14.48 -11.82 18.98
N ILE A 34 -15.71 -12.03 18.51
CA ILE A 34 -16.72 -11.00 18.28
C ILE A 34 -17.02 -10.18 19.54
N ILE A 35 -16.88 -10.78 20.72
CA ILE A 35 -17.03 -10.10 22.01
C ILE A 35 -15.94 -9.05 22.28
N ASN A 36 -14.81 -9.13 21.58
CA ASN A 36 -13.70 -8.19 21.69
C ASN A 36 -13.82 -7.01 20.70
N LEU A 37 -14.83 -7.02 19.81
CA LEU A 37 -15.06 -5.92 18.88
C LEU A 37 -15.53 -4.67 19.63
N LYS A 38 -14.72 -3.61 19.55
CA LYS A 38 -15.07 -2.29 20.10
C LYS A 38 -16.22 -1.63 19.32
N HIS A 39 -16.31 -1.92 18.01
CA HIS A 39 -17.29 -1.33 17.11
C HIS A 39 -17.84 -2.40 16.16
N LYS A 40 -19.13 -2.28 15.83
CA LYS A 40 -19.77 -3.09 14.77
C LYS A 40 -19.57 -2.48 13.38
N ASP A 41 -19.36 -1.16 13.33
CA ASP A 41 -19.02 -0.45 12.11
C ASP A 41 -17.53 -0.72 11.75
N PRO A 42 -17.24 -1.19 10.53
CA PRO A 42 -15.88 -1.56 10.13
C PRO A 42 -14.92 -0.37 10.03
N LEU A 43 -15.40 0.83 9.66
CA LEU A 43 -14.58 2.03 9.57
C LEU A 43 -14.23 2.55 10.97
N LEU A 44 -15.19 2.55 11.90
CA LEU A 44 -14.92 2.87 13.30
C LEU A 44 -13.97 1.87 13.95
N LEU A 45 -14.12 0.57 13.63
CA LEU A 45 -13.20 -0.46 14.10
C LEU A 45 -11.79 -0.22 13.56
N PHE A 46 -11.65 0.03 12.25
CA PHE A 46 -10.37 0.36 11.64
C PHE A 46 -9.74 1.58 12.29
N LYS A 47 -10.50 2.67 12.48
CA LYS A 47 -10.01 3.88 13.14
C LYS A 47 -9.45 3.58 14.53
N SER A 48 -10.17 2.81 15.34
CA SER A 48 -9.70 2.42 16.68
C SER A 48 -8.39 1.62 16.63
N TRP A 49 -8.25 0.73 15.66
CA TRP A 49 -7.05 -0.09 15.49
C TRP A 49 -5.88 0.69 14.89
N PHE A 50 -6.16 1.65 14.01
CA PHE A 50 -5.18 2.54 13.42
C PHE A 50 -4.60 3.49 14.47
N GLU A 51 -5.42 4.01 15.38
CA GLU A 51 -4.95 4.79 16.53
C GLU A 51 -4.04 3.97 17.47
N GLU A 52 -4.34 2.67 17.67
CA GLU A 52 -3.45 1.77 18.39
C GLU A 52 -2.13 1.56 17.65
N ALA A 53 -2.16 1.42 16.33
CA ALA A 53 -0.96 1.29 15.50
C ALA A 53 -0.07 2.54 15.55
N ILE A 54 -0.67 3.75 15.51
CA ILE A 54 0.05 5.02 15.64
C ILE A 54 0.75 5.13 16.99
N LYS A 55 0.10 4.69 18.07
CA LYS A 55 0.65 4.76 19.43
C LYS A 55 1.69 3.67 19.73
N CYS A 56 1.81 2.66 18.87
CA CYS A 56 2.74 1.55 19.09
C CYS A 56 4.13 1.91 18.54
N GLU A 57 5.10 2.13 19.44
CA GLU A 57 6.47 2.55 19.08
C GLU A 57 7.17 1.61 18.09
N ASN A 58 6.85 0.30 18.13
CA ASN A 58 7.47 -0.70 17.28
C ASN A 58 6.83 -0.81 15.90
N VAL A 59 5.69 -0.15 15.65
CA VAL A 59 5.05 -0.14 14.33
C VAL A 59 5.70 0.94 13.49
N PHE A 60 6.53 0.51 12.55
CA PHE A 60 7.13 1.40 11.56
C PHE A 60 6.10 1.81 10.50
N GLU A 61 5.91 3.11 10.28
CA GLU A 61 5.03 3.69 9.27
C GLU A 61 3.60 3.07 9.25
N PRO A 62 2.78 3.28 10.29
CA PRO A 62 1.50 2.61 10.46
C PRO A 62 0.51 2.82 9.30
N ASN A 63 0.68 3.92 8.56
CA ASN A 63 -0.13 4.27 7.39
C ASN A 63 0.36 3.65 6.08
N ALA A 64 1.44 2.88 6.08
CA ALA A 64 1.86 2.10 4.92
C ALA A 64 0.94 0.91 4.67
N MET A 65 0.51 0.76 3.42
CA MET A 65 -0.35 -0.33 2.97
C MET A 65 0.14 -0.90 1.65
N ALA A 66 0.09 -2.23 1.51
CA ALA A 66 0.34 -2.88 0.24
C ALA A 66 -0.93 -2.84 -0.61
N LEU A 67 -0.85 -2.24 -1.80
CA LEU A 67 -1.94 -2.09 -2.76
C LEU A 67 -1.74 -3.06 -3.93
N ALA A 68 -2.71 -3.95 -4.11
CA ALA A 68 -2.84 -4.84 -5.25
C ALA A 68 -3.80 -4.24 -6.29
N THR A 69 -3.35 -4.18 -7.53
CA THR A 69 -4.13 -3.83 -8.73
C THR A 69 -3.86 -4.88 -9.80
N CYS A 70 -4.63 -4.89 -10.88
CA CYS A 70 -4.34 -5.78 -12.01
C CYS A 70 -4.65 -5.12 -13.34
N ASN A 71 -3.95 -5.55 -14.39
CA ASN A 71 -4.18 -5.06 -15.74
C ASN A 71 -5.47 -5.65 -16.34
N LYS A 72 -5.79 -5.28 -17.59
CA LYS A 72 -6.95 -5.81 -18.35
C LYS A 72 -6.99 -7.34 -18.46
N GLN A 73 -5.84 -8.00 -18.34
CA GLN A 73 -5.70 -9.46 -18.37
C GLN A 73 -5.79 -10.09 -16.97
N CYS A 74 -6.18 -9.31 -15.96
CA CYS A 74 -6.26 -9.72 -14.55
C CYS A 74 -4.93 -10.24 -13.98
N ILE A 75 -3.80 -9.76 -14.53
CA ILE A 75 -2.47 -10.07 -14.00
C ILE A 75 -2.19 -9.12 -12.85
N PRO A 76 -2.04 -9.61 -11.60
CA PRO A 76 -1.90 -8.76 -10.44
C PRO A 76 -0.51 -8.14 -10.36
N SER A 77 -0.44 -6.98 -9.74
CA SER A 77 0.80 -6.33 -9.34
C SER A 77 0.59 -5.68 -7.96
N VAL A 78 1.65 -5.64 -7.15
CA VAL A 78 1.59 -5.19 -5.74
C VAL A 78 2.74 -4.23 -5.46
N ARG A 79 2.45 -3.18 -4.69
CA ARG A 79 3.43 -2.22 -4.17
C ARG A 79 2.91 -1.58 -2.89
N PHE A 80 3.81 -0.96 -2.11
CA PHE A 80 3.40 -0.12 -1.00
C PHE A 80 2.97 1.28 -1.46
N VAL A 81 1.92 1.78 -0.82
CA VAL A 81 1.46 3.17 -0.88
C VAL A 81 1.13 3.63 0.54
N LEU A 82 0.92 4.94 0.73
CA LEU A 82 0.59 5.50 2.03
C LEU A 82 -0.87 5.92 2.07
N LEU A 83 -1.58 5.50 3.12
CA LEU A 83 -2.85 6.11 3.50
C LEU A 83 -2.57 7.57 3.90
N LYS A 84 -3.37 8.48 3.33
CA LYS A 84 -3.29 9.92 3.62
C LYS A 84 -4.48 10.42 4.39
N GLU A 85 -5.65 9.88 4.09
CA GLU A 85 -6.88 10.26 4.75
C GLU A 85 -7.84 9.07 4.83
N LEU A 86 -8.71 9.11 5.84
CA LEU A 86 -9.81 8.18 6.03
C LEU A 86 -11.05 8.99 6.37
N ASP A 87 -12.07 8.89 5.54
CA ASP A 87 -13.35 9.57 5.72
C ASP A 87 -14.53 8.58 5.51
N GLU A 88 -15.74 9.11 5.37
CA GLU A 88 -16.95 8.35 5.06
C GLU A 88 -16.94 7.68 3.68
N ASN A 89 -16.12 8.17 2.75
CA ASN A 89 -15.94 7.62 1.41
C ASN A 89 -14.86 6.53 1.37
N GLY A 90 -14.00 6.46 2.39
CA GLY A 90 -13.10 5.34 2.62
C GLY A 90 -11.63 5.77 2.70
N PHE A 91 -10.76 5.02 2.03
CA PHE A 91 -9.31 5.08 2.20
C PHE A 91 -8.66 5.87 1.07
N HIS A 92 -8.09 7.03 1.40
CA HIS A 92 -7.49 7.93 0.41
C HIS A 92 -5.99 7.73 0.30
N PHE A 93 -5.50 7.60 -0.93
CA PHE A 93 -4.08 7.56 -1.25
C PHE A 93 -3.80 8.31 -2.56
N PHE A 94 -2.61 8.88 -2.65
CA PHE A 94 -2.22 9.67 -3.82
C PHE A 94 -1.17 8.95 -4.65
N THR A 95 -1.26 9.08 -5.97
CA THR A 95 -0.32 8.47 -6.91
C THR A 95 -0.21 9.29 -8.20
N ASN A 96 0.72 8.90 -9.07
CA ASN A 96 0.78 9.43 -10.42
C ASN A 96 -0.15 8.60 -11.32
N TYR A 97 -1.12 9.23 -11.97
CA TYR A 97 -2.08 8.55 -12.86
C TYR A 97 -1.41 7.88 -14.06
N ASN A 98 -0.28 8.39 -14.52
CA ASN A 98 0.49 7.76 -15.61
C ASN A 98 1.31 6.56 -15.14
N SER A 99 1.38 6.28 -13.84
CA SER A 99 2.07 5.09 -13.34
C SER A 99 1.36 3.80 -13.73
N ARG A 100 2.08 2.67 -13.70
CA ARG A 100 1.47 1.35 -13.95
C ARG A 100 0.18 1.12 -13.16
N LYS A 101 0.15 1.49 -11.87
CA LYS A 101 -1.05 1.30 -11.02
C LYS A 101 -2.20 2.24 -11.41
N GLY A 102 -1.88 3.46 -11.88
CA GLY A 102 -2.88 4.41 -12.34
C GLY A 102 -3.56 3.91 -13.61
N GLN A 103 -2.76 3.49 -14.59
CA GLN A 103 -3.26 2.86 -15.81
C GLN A 103 -4.06 1.58 -15.53
N GLU A 104 -3.55 0.72 -14.64
CA GLU A 104 -4.28 -0.49 -14.22
C GLU A 104 -5.64 -0.15 -13.57
N LEU A 105 -5.72 0.91 -12.77
CA LEU A 105 -6.98 1.35 -12.11
C LEU A 105 -7.95 2.03 -13.07
N ASP A 106 -7.47 2.73 -14.09
CA ASP A 106 -8.31 3.29 -15.15
C ASP A 106 -8.96 2.17 -15.98
N ASP A 107 -8.21 1.10 -16.23
CA ASP A 107 -8.67 -0.05 -16.99
C ASP A 107 -9.50 -1.04 -16.15
N ASN A 108 -9.18 -1.17 -14.87
CA ASN A 108 -9.82 -2.07 -13.92
C ASN A 108 -9.83 -1.43 -12.52
N PRO A 109 -10.97 -0.86 -12.07
CA PRO A 109 -11.01 -0.06 -10.85
C PRO A 109 -11.02 -0.92 -9.57
N TYR A 110 -10.99 -2.25 -9.67
CA TYR A 110 -10.96 -3.12 -8.49
C TYR A 110 -9.57 -3.18 -7.88
N ALA A 111 -9.48 -2.93 -6.59
CA ALA A 111 -8.24 -3.02 -5.83
C ALA A 111 -8.42 -3.76 -4.51
N SER A 112 -7.31 -4.27 -3.99
CA SER A 112 -7.22 -4.80 -2.63
C SER A 112 -6.04 -4.14 -1.93
N LEU A 113 -6.22 -3.68 -0.70
CA LEU A 113 -5.15 -3.15 0.12
C LEU A 113 -5.05 -3.89 1.44
N VAL A 114 -3.85 -3.90 1.99
CA VAL A 114 -3.57 -4.55 3.27
C VAL A 114 -2.59 -3.77 4.13
N PHE A 115 -2.99 -3.52 5.37
CA PHE A 115 -2.13 -3.06 6.45
C PHE A 115 -1.61 -4.26 7.21
N TYR A 116 -0.34 -4.26 7.58
CA TYR A 116 0.25 -5.29 8.43
C TYR A 116 1.07 -4.65 9.55
N TRP A 117 0.53 -4.68 10.76
CA TRP A 117 1.19 -4.19 11.97
C TRP A 117 1.70 -5.39 12.75
N GLU A 118 2.89 -5.88 12.37
CA GLU A 118 3.53 -7.06 12.96
C GLU A 118 3.60 -7.02 14.50
N PRO A 119 4.02 -5.90 15.15
CA PRO A 119 4.07 -5.84 16.60
C PRO A 119 2.71 -6.03 17.29
N LEU A 120 1.63 -5.61 16.62
CA LEU A 120 0.25 -5.79 17.06
C LEU A 120 -0.36 -7.11 16.59
N LYS A 121 0.39 -7.89 15.78
CA LYS A 121 -0.03 -9.15 15.16
C LYS A 121 -1.36 -9.01 14.44
N ARG A 122 -1.54 -7.86 13.77
CA ARG A 122 -2.80 -7.45 13.19
C ARG A 122 -2.63 -7.14 11.71
N GLN A 123 -3.60 -7.61 10.94
CA GLN A 123 -3.74 -7.30 9.53
C GLN A 123 -5.14 -6.74 9.30
N VAL A 124 -5.23 -5.66 8.51
CA VAL A 124 -6.51 -5.15 8.02
C VAL A 124 -6.51 -5.23 6.51
N ARG A 125 -7.54 -5.88 5.95
CA ARG A 125 -7.74 -6.02 4.50
C ARG A 125 -8.95 -5.22 4.08
N VAL A 126 -8.82 -4.51 2.97
CA VAL A 126 -9.90 -3.74 2.36
C VAL A 126 -9.91 -4.08 0.87
N GLU A 127 -11.11 -4.29 0.33
CA GLU A 127 -11.34 -4.67 -1.06
C GLU A 127 -12.48 -3.80 -1.58
N GLY A 128 -12.33 -3.26 -2.78
CA GLY A 128 -13.33 -2.34 -3.32
C GLY A 128 -12.98 -1.74 -4.67
N VAL A 129 -13.82 -0.80 -5.08
CA VAL A 129 -13.67 -0.02 -6.32
C VAL A 129 -12.96 1.29 -5.97
N VAL A 130 -11.95 1.65 -6.75
CA VAL A 130 -11.22 2.92 -6.61
C VAL A 130 -11.78 3.94 -7.59
N SER A 131 -12.10 5.14 -7.10
CA SER A 131 -12.46 6.30 -7.90
C SER A 131 -11.39 7.38 -7.80
N ARG A 132 -11.25 8.21 -8.84
CA ARG A 132 -10.38 9.38 -8.79
C ARG A 132 -11.00 10.46 -7.89
N ALA A 133 -10.16 11.11 -7.10
CA ALA A 133 -10.53 12.36 -6.41
C ALA A 133 -10.74 13.49 -7.42
N SER A 134 -11.41 14.56 -6.99
CA SER A 134 -11.59 15.76 -7.79
C SER A 134 -10.25 16.45 -8.10
N GLU A 135 -10.21 17.27 -9.15
CA GLU A 135 -9.01 18.07 -9.47
C GLU A 135 -8.63 19.01 -8.31
N VAL A 136 -9.63 19.53 -7.59
CA VAL A 136 -9.42 20.41 -6.44
C VAL A 136 -8.71 19.67 -5.31
N GLU A 137 -9.21 18.51 -4.90
CA GLU A 137 -8.58 17.70 -3.84
C GLU A 137 -7.15 17.27 -4.22
N ASN A 138 -6.93 16.94 -5.50
CA ASN A 138 -5.60 16.59 -6.01
C ASN A 138 -4.61 17.77 -5.92
N GLU A 139 -5.05 18.97 -6.31
CA GLU A 139 -4.24 20.18 -6.27
C GLU A 139 -3.92 20.59 -4.82
N GLU A 140 -4.94 20.60 -3.95
CA GLU A 140 -4.77 20.90 -2.52
C GLU A 140 -3.76 19.97 -1.87
N TYR A 141 -3.87 18.65 -2.11
CA TYR A 141 -2.89 17.71 -1.61
C TYR A 141 -1.50 17.94 -2.23
N PHE A 142 -1.40 18.15 -3.55
CA PHE A 142 -0.11 18.38 -4.21
C PHE A 142 0.62 19.60 -3.60
N GLN A 143 -0.10 20.70 -3.38
CA GLN A 143 0.44 21.92 -2.78
C GLN A 143 0.82 21.74 -1.30
N SER A 144 0.11 20.89 -0.56
CA SER A 144 0.46 20.59 0.84
C SER A 144 1.81 19.86 1.01
N ARG A 145 2.34 19.23 -0.05
CA ARG A 145 3.56 18.42 0.02
C ARG A 145 4.81 19.31 0.19
N PRO A 146 5.85 18.85 0.90
CA PRO A 146 7.14 19.55 0.94
C PRO A 146 7.67 19.85 -0.46
N LYS A 147 8.31 21.00 -0.66
CA LYS A 147 8.71 21.46 -2.00
C LYS A 147 9.57 20.44 -2.77
N ALA A 148 10.50 19.78 -2.09
CA ALA A 148 11.31 18.71 -2.67
C ALA A 148 10.47 17.52 -3.18
N SER A 149 9.38 17.19 -2.47
CA SER A 149 8.43 16.14 -2.89
C SER A 149 7.58 16.54 -4.09
N GLN A 150 7.20 17.82 -4.19
CA GLN A 150 6.52 18.35 -5.38
C GLN A 150 7.44 18.22 -6.60
N ILE A 151 8.67 18.74 -6.50
CA ILE A 151 9.68 18.71 -7.58
C ILE A 151 9.94 17.27 -8.03
N SER A 152 10.19 16.36 -7.08
CA SER A 152 10.44 14.94 -7.38
C SER A 152 9.26 14.29 -8.11
N ALA A 153 8.03 14.62 -7.72
CA ALA A 153 6.84 14.09 -8.39
C ALA A 153 6.64 14.66 -9.80
N THR A 154 7.06 15.91 -10.06
CA THR A 154 6.98 16.54 -11.37
C THR A 154 8.00 15.97 -12.35
N VAL A 155 9.24 15.73 -11.92
CA VAL A 155 10.32 15.23 -12.81
C VAL A 155 10.26 13.72 -13.05
N SER A 156 9.64 12.98 -12.13
CA SER A 156 9.60 11.52 -12.19
C SER A 156 8.40 11.04 -13.01
N SER A 157 8.67 10.53 -14.21
CA SER A 157 7.72 9.69 -14.94
C SER A 157 7.62 8.33 -14.25
N GLN A 158 6.82 8.26 -13.17
CA GLN A 158 6.78 7.11 -12.27
C GLN A 158 6.44 5.81 -13.02
N SER A 159 7.30 4.80 -12.89
CA SER A 159 7.20 3.46 -13.54
C SER A 159 7.73 3.38 -14.97
N GLU A 160 8.25 4.47 -15.53
CA GLU A 160 8.96 4.44 -16.82
C GLU A 160 10.45 4.08 -16.63
N PRO A 161 11.06 3.38 -17.60
CA PRO A 161 12.51 3.16 -17.61
C PRO A 161 13.27 4.49 -17.61
N ILE A 162 14.25 4.63 -16.72
CA ILE A 162 15.19 5.76 -16.73
C ILE A 162 16.51 5.34 -17.39
N PRO A 163 17.15 6.19 -18.22
CA PRO A 163 18.40 5.82 -18.89
C PRO A 163 19.56 5.59 -17.92
N CYS A 164 19.67 6.46 -16.91
CA CYS A 164 20.70 6.42 -15.88
C CYS A 164 20.27 7.23 -14.65
N ARG A 165 21.07 7.17 -13.59
CA ARG A 165 20.79 7.91 -12.34
C ARG A 165 20.99 9.42 -12.51
N GLU A 166 21.97 9.80 -13.32
CA GLU A 166 22.35 11.18 -13.63
C GLU A 166 21.18 11.95 -14.25
N PHE A 167 20.41 11.30 -15.12
CA PHE A 167 19.21 11.86 -15.76
C PHE A 167 18.22 12.46 -14.74
N VAL A 168 17.95 11.76 -13.63
CA VAL A 168 17.01 12.23 -12.60
C VAL A 168 17.55 13.48 -11.89
N PHE A 169 18.86 13.54 -11.65
CA PHE A 169 19.49 14.70 -11.03
C PHE A 169 19.42 15.93 -11.95
N ASP A 170 19.64 15.74 -13.25
CA ASP A 170 19.60 16.84 -14.22
C ASP A 170 18.19 17.40 -14.39
N CYS A 171 17.17 16.54 -14.48
CA CYS A 171 15.78 16.97 -14.49
C CYS A 171 15.39 17.74 -13.22
N THR A 172 15.92 17.32 -12.06
CA THR A 172 15.66 17.99 -10.78
C THR A 172 16.28 19.39 -10.74
N LYS A 173 17.53 19.55 -11.22
CA LYS A 173 18.23 20.85 -11.27
C LYS A 173 17.54 21.86 -12.18
N ALA A 174 16.96 21.42 -13.30
CA ALA A 174 16.28 22.30 -14.25
C ALA A 174 15.06 23.04 -13.68
N LEU A 175 14.53 22.59 -12.53
CA LEU A 175 13.41 23.23 -11.82
C LEU A 175 13.84 24.16 -10.68
N PHE A 176 15.15 24.27 -10.41
CA PHE A 176 15.72 25.18 -9.42
C PHE A 176 16.30 26.48 -10.05
N ILE A 177 16.13 26.66 -11.37
CA ILE A 177 16.53 27.84 -12.15
C ILE A 177 15.25 28.54 -12.61
#